data_AF-A0A480BXG1-F1
#
_entry.id   AF-A0A480BXG1-F1
#
_cell.length_a   1.000
_cell.length_b   1.000
_cell.length_c   1.000
_cell.angle_alpha   90.00
_cell.angle_beta   90.00
_cell.angle_gamma   90.00
#
_symmetry.space_group_name_H-M   'P 1'
#
loop_
_entity.id
_entity.type
_entity.pdbx_description
1 polymer ?
#
loop_
_entity_poly.entity_id
_entity_poly.type
_entity_poly.pdbx_seq_one_letter_code
_entity_poly.pdbx_strand_id
1 'polypeptide(L)'
;MEGTELTPFGAIRAGNAEGTIPAWEGGITEPPAGYQDGGWYVDPYADDQPLFTITAQNYQQYADKLSAGQIAMFKKYPDTWKMPVYPSRRSASFPQWHYDNSIYNATRADWCTPSPGPNREKRCLAADTWKPGVFFPIPNDNAEVMWNHTFRFVGKWYTALSYGYNAFPDGDYAQQVKLDRFLMPLWIGPDAGDDWALTQERFTRSGGGGLCASQEDIEPPRTAGTIFSACLYLQDTNFDAYLYIPGQRRVRKAPEIGFYDSP
;
A
#
# COMPACT_ATOMS: atom_id res chain seq x y z
N MET A 1 5.67 -11.32 22.84
CA MET A 1 5.31 -9.95 23.27
C MET A 1 3.83 -9.92 23.59
N GLU A 2 3.51 -10.32 24.80
CA GLU A 2 2.16 -10.35 25.33
C GLU A 2 2.06 -9.29 26.44
N GLY A 3 0.89 -8.67 26.60
CA GLY A 3 0.63 -7.75 27.71
C GLY A 3 1.04 -6.27 27.53
N THR A 4 1.36 -5.81 26.32
CA THR A 4 1.58 -4.37 26.04
C THR A 4 0.28 -3.69 25.57
N GLU A 5 0.10 -2.41 25.90
CA GLU A 5 -1.06 -1.61 25.45
C GLU A 5 -1.14 -1.49 23.92
N LEU A 6 0.01 -1.33 23.26
CA LEU A 6 0.12 -1.25 21.81
C LEU A 6 0.52 -2.60 21.20
N THR A 7 0.09 -2.84 19.95
CA THR A 7 0.64 -3.89 19.09
C THR A 7 2.06 -3.54 18.66
N PRO A 8 2.84 -4.48 18.09
CA PRO A 8 4.19 -4.18 17.61
C PRO A 8 4.26 -3.09 16.51
N PHE A 9 3.13 -2.82 15.85
CA PHE A 9 2.97 -1.77 14.84
C PHE A 9 2.28 -0.51 15.38
N GLY A 10 2.13 -0.39 16.70
CA GLY A 10 1.71 0.84 17.38
C GLY A 10 0.20 1.09 17.46
N ALA A 11 -0.63 0.14 17.03
CA ALA A 11 -2.08 0.25 17.22
C ALA A 11 -2.49 -0.14 18.64
N ILE A 12 -3.60 0.41 19.16
CA ILE A 12 -4.18 -0.05 20.43
C ILE A 12 -4.48 -1.55 20.33
N ARG A 13 -3.96 -2.34 21.27
CA ARG A 13 -4.10 -3.81 21.25
C ARG A 13 -5.50 -4.25 21.59
N ALA A 14 -6.12 -3.64 22.61
CA ALA A 14 -7.39 -4.08 23.19
C ALA A 14 -8.61 -3.94 22.27
N GLY A 15 -8.50 -3.23 21.15
CA GLY A 15 -9.64 -2.90 20.29
C GLY A 15 -10.18 -1.51 20.62
N ASN A 16 -11.50 -1.33 20.62
CA ASN A 16 -12.14 -0.07 21.02
C ASN A 16 -13.07 -0.24 22.22
N ALA A 17 -13.37 0.88 22.88
CA ALA A 17 -14.22 0.90 24.08
C ALA A 17 -15.66 0.41 23.82
N GLU A 18 -16.16 0.56 22.58
CA GLU A 18 -17.50 0.12 22.18
C GLU A 18 -17.60 -1.42 22.00
N GLY A 19 -16.47 -2.14 21.98
CA GLY A 19 -16.43 -3.58 21.74
C GLY A 19 -16.74 -4.00 20.30
N THR A 20 -16.83 -3.06 19.37
CA THR A 20 -17.10 -3.32 17.94
C THR A 20 -15.84 -3.68 17.16
N ILE A 21 -14.65 -3.43 17.72
CA ILE A 21 -13.35 -3.85 17.22
C ILE A 21 -12.72 -4.77 18.27
N PRO A 22 -12.42 -6.04 17.95
CA PRO A 22 -11.84 -6.96 18.92
C PRO A 22 -10.38 -6.62 19.23
N ALA A 23 -9.85 -7.24 20.30
CA ALA A 23 -8.43 -7.20 20.57
C ALA A 23 -7.62 -7.85 19.43
N TRP A 24 -6.39 -7.40 19.22
CA TRP A 24 -5.48 -8.06 18.27
C TRP A 24 -4.67 -9.16 18.97
N GLU A 25 -4.86 -10.38 18.49
CA GLU A 25 -4.30 -11.60 19.05
C GLU A 25 -3.22 -12.24 18.18
N GLY A 26 -2.76 -11.54 17.14
CA GLY A 26 -1.75 -12.05 16.20
C GLY A 26 -2.20 -12.06 14.73
N GLY A 27 -3.51 -11.96 14.49
CA GLY A 27 -4.09 -12.09 13.15
C GLY A 27 -4.08 -13.54 12.66
N ILE A 28 -4.16 -13.73 11.35
CA ILE A 28 -4.15 -15.05 10.70
C ILE A 28 -2.70 -15.49 10.52
N THR A 29 -2.26 -16.53 11.24
CA THR A 29 -0.87 -17.03 11.19
C THR A 29 -0.69 -18.27 10.33
N GLU A 30 -1.78 -18.91 9.93
CA GLU A 30 -1.78 -20.07 9.04
C GLU A 30 -2.80 -19.84 7.91
N PRO A 31 -2.55 -20.38 6.70
CA PRO A 31 -3.52 -20.28 5.62
C PRO A 31 -4.89 -20.84 6.03
N PRO A 32 -6.01 -20.16 5.73
CA PRO A 32 -7.32 -20.67 6.08
C PRO A 32 -7.62 -22.00 5.38
N ALA A 33 -8.51 -22.80 5.97
CA ALA A 33 -8.89 -24.09 5.40
C ALA A 33 -9.37 -23.96 3.95
N GLY A 34 -8.84 -24.81 3.07
CA GLY A 34 -9.16 -24.78 1.64
C GLY A 34 -8.34 -23.82 0.79
N TYR A 35 -7.47 -22.99 1.39
CA TYR A 35 -6.48 -22.22 0.63
C TYR A 35 -5.54 -23.17 -0.13
N GLN A 36 -5.26 -22.84 -1.38
CA GLN A 36 -4.29 -23.52 -2.23
C GLN A 36 -3.26 -22.52 -2.72
N ASP A 37 -1.98 -22.90 -2.62
CA ASP A 37 -0.90 -22.03 -3.08
C ASP A 37 -1.01 -21.77 -4.59
N GLY A 38 -0.83 -20.51 -4.99
CA GLY A 38 -1.08 -20.02 -6.36
C GLY A 38 -2.56 -19.95 -6.78
N GLY A 39 -3.50 -20.33 -5.90
CA GLY A 39 -4.94 -20.23 -6.12
C GLY A 39 -5.53 -18.88 -5.72
N TRP A 40 -6.87 -18.80 -5.75
CA TRP A 40 -7.59 -17.64 -5.23
C TRP A 40 -7.57 -17.61 -3.70
N TYR A 41 -7.50 -16.42 -3.13
CA TYR A 41 -7.67 -16.24 -1.69
C TYR A 41 -9.05 -16.72 -1.26
N VAL A 42 -9.07 -17.45 -0.15
CA VAL A 42 -10.30 -17.91 0.51
C VAL A 42 -10.70 -16.90 1.58
N ASP A 43 -12.01 -16.73 1.79
CA ASP A 43 -12.51 -15.91 2.89
C ASP A 43 -12.29 -16.64 4.23
N PRO A 44 -11.42 -16.13 5.13
CA PRO A 44 -11.18 -16.75 6.43
C PRO A 44 -12.39 -16.71 7.37
N TYR A 45 -13.41 -15.90 7.06
CA TYR A 45 -14.59 -15.69 7.87
C TYR A 45 -15.88 -15.90 7.07
N ALA A 46 -15.91 -16.90 6.19
CA ALA A 46 -17.03 -17.17 5.29
C ALA A 46 -18.40 -17.37 5.99
N ASP A 47 -18.38 -17.73 7.27
CA ASP A 47 -19.59 -17.90 8.09
C ASP A 47 -20.10 -16.60 8.71
N ASP A 48 -19.35 -15.49 8.63
CA ASP A 48 -19.76 -14.20 9.20
C ASP A 48 -21.05 -13.71 8.55
N GLN A 49 -22.06 -13.45 9.38
CA GLN A 49 -23.32 -12.89 8.96
C GLN A 49 -23.33 -11.38 9.14
N PRO A 50 -24.08 -10.63 8.30
CA PRO A 50 -24.27 -9.21 8.54
C PRO A 50 -24.90 -8.96 9.92
N LEU A 51 -24.30 -8.06 10.70
CA LEU A 51 -24.86 -7.54 11.94
C LEU A 51 -26.14 -6.74 11.69
N PHE A 52 -26.12 -5.93 10.63
CA PHE A 52 -27.25 -5.16 10.12
C PHE A 52 -26.96 -4.73 8.67
N THR A 53 -27.93 -4.11 8.03
CA THR A 53 -27.77 -3.54 6.69
C THR A 53 -28.23 -2.09 6.67
N ILE A 54 -27.37 -1.21 6.18
CA ILE A 54 -27.72 0.19 5.91
C ILE A 54 -28.36 0.26 4.52
N THR A 55 -29.51 0.91 4.45
CA THR A 55 -30.31 1.12 3.24
C THR A 55 -30.73 2.58 3.13
N ALA A 56 -31.36 2.96 2.02
CA ALA A 56 -31.90 4.31 1.85
C ALA A 56 -32.93 4.71 2.91
N GLN A 57 -33.60 3.74 3.55
CA GLN A 57 -34.62 3.99 4.57
C GLN A 57 -34.01 4.31 5.95
N ASN A 58 -32.78 3.88 6.26
CA ASN A 58 -32.17 4.05 7.58
C ASN A 58 -30.79 4.74 7.57
N TYR A 59 -30.20 5.07 6.41
CA TYR A 59 -28.84 5.65 6.36
C TYR A 59 -28.68 6.92 7.21
N GLN A 60 -29.76 7.68 7.40
CA GLN A 60 -29.74 8.89 8.23
C GLN A 60 -29.38 8.60 9.70
N GLN A 61 -29.69 7.39 10.20
CA GLN A 61 -29.33 6.93 11.55
C GLN A 61 -27.82 6.71 11.71
N TYR A 62 -27.10 6.57 10.59
CA TYR A 62 -25.66 6.29 10.53
C TYR A 62 -24.89 7.38 9.80
N ALA A 63 -25.49 8.57 9.62
CA ALA A 63 -24.93 9.61 8.75
C ALA A 63 -23.54 10.09 9.19
N ASP A 64 -23.23 10.03 10.49
CA ASP A 64 -21.93 10.34 11.08
C ASP A 64 -20.85 9.28 10.78
N LYS A 65 -21.25 8.09 10.31
CA LYS A 65 -20.37 6.98 9.93
C LYS A 65 -20.23 6.84 8.41
N LEU A 66 -20.90 7.67 7.62
CA LEU A 66 -20.94 7.58 6.17
C LEU A 66 -20.24 8.77 5.52
N SER A 67 -19.45 8.48 4.49
CA SER A 67 -18.92 9.52 3.60
C SER A 67 -20.04 10.16 2.76
N ALA A 68 -19.80 11.38 2.29
CA ALA A 68 -20.73 12.08 1.39
C ALA A 68 -21.04 11.26 0.12
N GLY A 69 -20.06 10.51 -0.40
CA GLY A 69 -20.23 9.61 -1.55
C GLY A 69 -21.16 8.45 -1.24
N GLN A 70 -21.01 7.78 -0.09
CA GLN A 70 -21.91 6.71 0.32
C GLN A 70 -23.35 7.21 0.54
N ILE A 71 -23.51 8.39 1.15
CA ILE A 71 -24.83 9.02 1.30
C ILE A 71 -25.46 9.32 -0.07
N ALA A 72 -24.67 9.84 -1.01
CA ALA A 72 -25.14 10.10 -2.38
C ALA A 72 -25.61 8.81 -3.08
N MET A 73 -24.93 7.68 -2.87
CA MET A 73 -25.33 6.39 -3.42
C MET A 73 -26.69 5.92 -2.90
N PHE A 74 -26.97 6.04 -1.59
CA PHE A 74 -28.29 5.72 -1.03
C PHE A 74 -29.41 6.62 -1.60
N LYS A 75 -29.12 7.89 -1.88
CA LYS A 75 -30.10 8.81 -2.49
C LYS A 75 -30.32 8.51 -3.98
N LYS A 76 -29.26 8.17 -4.72
CA LYS A 76 -29.30 7.94 -6.16
C LYS A 76 -29.92 6.57 -6.51
N TYR A 77 -29.67 5.57 -5.68
CA TYR A 77 -30.08 4.19 -5.92
C TYR A 77 -30.82 3.61 -4.70
N PRO A 78 -31.99 4.16 -4.33
CA PRO A 78 -32.64 3.86 -3.06
C PRO A 78 -33.11 2.41 -2.93
N ASP A 79 -33.40 1.74 -4.05
CA ASP A 79 -33.94 0.39 -4.07
C ASP A 79 -32.85 -0.69 -4.19
N THR A 80 -31.69 -0.35 -4.76
CA THR A 80 -30.65 -1.31 -5.13
C THR A 80 -29.35 -1.17 -4.33
N TRP A 81 -29.03 0.03 -3.84
CA TRP A 81 -27.83 0.22 -3.04
C TRP A 81 -28.06 -0.13 -1.57
N LYS A 82 -27.32 -1.12 -1.08
CA LYS A 82 -27.36 -1.61 0.30
C LYS A 82 -25.94 -1.81 0.80
N MET A 83 -25.72 -1.57 2.09
CA MET A 83 -24.43 -1.77 2.74
C MET A 83 -24.60 -2.74 3.91
N PRO A 84 -24.38 -4.05 3.69
CA PRO A 84 -24.32 -5.01 4.79
C PRO A 84 -23.09 -4.72 5.64
N VAL A 85 -23.29 -4.64 6.96
CA VAL A 85 -22.22 -4.38 7.94
C VAL A 85 -21.92 -5.69 8.66
N TYR A 86 -20.66 -6.12 8.62
CA TYR A 86 -20.19 -7.38 9.20
C TYR A 86 -19.40 -7.13 10.50
N PRO A 87 -19.19 -8.17 11.34
CA PRO A 87 -18.30 -8.09 12.49
C PRO A 87 -16.88 -7.64 12.09
N SER A 88 -16.25 -6.82 12.92
CA SER A 88 -14.85 -6.46 12.70
C SER A 88 -13.93 -7.63 13.04
N ARG A 89 -12.99 -7.94 12.15
CA ARG A 89 -11.95 -8.95 12.34
C ARG A 89 -10.57 -8.29 12.22
N ARG A 90 -9.69 -8.49 13.20
CA ARG A 90 -8.29 -8.00 13.14
C ARG A 90 -7.36 -9.09 12.62
N SER A 91 -7.49 -9.40 11.33
CA SER A 91 -6.86 -10.55 10.67
C SER A 91 -5.41 -10.32 10.22
N ALA A 92 -4.95 -9.07 10.12
CA ALA A 92 -3.61 -8.76 9.63
C ALA A 92 -2.52 -9.33 10.54
N SER A 93 -1.59 -10.06 9.93
CA SER A 93 -0.37 -10.61 10.53
C SER A 93 0.82 -10.26 9.65
N PHE A 94 2.03 -10.27 10.23
CA PHE A 94 3.28 -9.96 9.55
C PHE A 94 4.38 -10.91 10.05
N PRO A 95 5.46 -11.10 9.27
CA PRO A 95 6.60 -11.89 9.72
C PRO A 95 7.22 -11.33 11.01
N GLN A 96 7.79 -12.21 11.84
CA GLN A 96 8.36 -11.82 13.15
C GLN A 96 9.41 -10.71 13.04
N TRP A 97 10.29 -10.76 12.02
CA TRP A 97 11.31 -9.72 11.81
C TRP A 97 10.70 -8.33 11.61
N HIS A 98 9.51 -8.23 11.02
CA HIS A 98 8.84 -6.96 10.79
C HIS A 98 8.37 -6.36 12.12
N TYR A 99 7.86 -7.19 13.04
CA TYR A 99 7.49 -6.77 14.39
C TYR A 99 8.69 -6.32 15.21
N ASP A 100 9.77 -7.11 15.20
CA ASP A 100 10.98 -6.80 15.97
C ASP A 100 11.62 -5.49 15.48
N ASN A 101 11.66 -5.29 14.17
CA ASN A 101 12.17 -4.06 13.56
C ASN A 101 11.26 -2.86 13.81
N SER A 102 9.93 -3.05 13.81
CA SER A 102 9.00 -1.96 14.17
C SER A 102 9.27 -1.45 15.58
N ILE A 103 9.51 -2.35 16.54
CA ILE A 103 9.83 -1.96 17.91
C ILE A 103 11.20 -1.32 18.01
N TYR A 104 12.18 -1.82 17.25
CA TYR A 104 13.48 -1.16 17.14
C TYR A 104 13.32 0.29 16.67
N ASN A 105 12.44 0.54 15.70
CA ASN A 105 12.20 1.85 15.11
C ASN A 105 11.47 2.80 16.06
N ALA A 106 10.61 2.30 16.95
CA ALA A 106 9.78 3.10 17.85
C ALA A 106 10.56 4.14 18.69
N THR A 107 11.86 3.92 18.91
CA THR A 107 12.74 4.84 19.67
C THR A 107 13.96 5.30 18.89
N ARG A 108 14.07 4.96 17.60
CA ARG A 108 15.29 5.18 16.83
C ARG A 108 15.07 5.88 15.51
N ALA A 109 13.95 5.62 14.83
CA ALA A 109 13.72 6.18 13.50
C ALA A 109 13.71 7.71 13.58
N ASP A 110 14.50 8.33 12.70
CA ASP A 110 14.66 9.78 12.69
C ASP A 110 14.84 10.29 11.26
N TRP A 111 14.49 11.55 11.07
CA TRP A 111 14.62 12.27 9.81
C TRP A 111 16.06 12.72 9.57
N CYS A 112 16.47 12.82 8.32
CA CYS A 112 17.79 13.33 7.94
C CYS A 112 18.02 14.75 8.48
N THR A 113 19.20 14.98 9.04
CA THR A 113 19.67 16.30 9.49
C THR A 113 21.02 16.60 8.85
N PRO A 114 21.17 17.69 8.06
CA PRO A 114 20.12 18.64 7.68
C PRO A 114 19.07 18.00 6.76
N SER A 115 17.91 18.66 6.62
CA SER A 115 16.89 18.23 5.65
C SER A 115 17.44 18.36 4.21
N PRO A 116 16.88 17.61 3.23
CA PRO A 116 17.32 17.64 1.82
C PRO A 116 17.07 18.97 1.07
N GLY A 117 16.69 20.03 1.76
CA GLY A 117 16.40 21.34 1.20
C GLY A 117 15.09 21.95 1.72
N PRO A 118 14.75 23.17 1.25
CA PRO A 118 13.54 23.88 1.66
C PRO A 118 12.28 23.10 1.31
N ASN A 119 11.29 23.07 2.21
CA ASN A 119 10.00 22.36 2.04
C ASN A 119 10.14 20.84 1.86
N ARG A 120 11.31 20.28 2.20
CA ARG A 120 11.61 18.84 2.17
C ARG A 120 11.90 18.32 3.58
N GLU A 121 11.49 19.05 4.60
CA GLU A 121 11.51 18.58 5.98
C GLU A 121 10.71 17.27 6.05
N LYS A 122 11.26 16.27 6.74
CA LYS A 122 10.59 14.96 6.93
C LYS A 122 10.26 14.23 5.62
N ARG A 123 11.12 14.40 4.62
CA ARG A 123 11.09 13.67 3.33
C ARG A 123 12.33 12.80 3.10
N CYS A 124 13.16 12.64 4.11
CA CYS A 124 14.38 11.85 4.07
C CYS A 124 14.54 11.17 5.41
N LEU A 125 14.60 9.84 5.39
CA LEU A 125 14.82 9.05 6.60
C LEU A 125 16.32 8.82 6.78
N ALA A 126 16.84 9.15 7.96
CA ALA A 126 18.28 9.04 8.23
C ALA A 126 18.73 7.58 8.09
N ALA A 127 19.89 7.35 7.46
CA ALA A 127 20.45 6.01 7.39
C ALA A 127 20.77 5.50 8.81
N ASP A 128 20.70 4.18 9.00
CA ASP A 128 21.06 3.48 10.24
C ASP A 128 20.20 3.81 11.48
N THR A 129 19.20 4.68 11.36
CA THR A 129 18.26 5.00 12.46
C THR A 129 17.02 4.09 12.46
N TRP A 130 16.88 3.23 11.47
CA TRP A 130 15.70 2.39 11.28
C TRP A 130 16.08 1.03 10.69
N LYS A 131 15.13 0.10 10.75
CA LYS A 131 15.15 -1.21 10.10
C LYS A 131 13.85 -1.46 9.35
N PRO A 132 13.82 -2.32 8.32
CA PRO A 132 12.59 -2.68 7.62
C PRO A 132 11.50 -3.16 8.60
N GLY A 133 10.51 -2.30 8.85
CA GLY A 133 9.36 -2.50 9.72
C GLY A 133 8.42 -1.29 9.58
N VAL A 134 7.50 -1.10 10.52
CA VAL A 134 6.82 0.20 10.64
C VAL A 134 7.85 1.23 11.08
N PHE A 135 8.00 2.32 10.32
CA PHE A 135 9.05 3.32 10.54
C PHE A 135 8.77 4.14 11.78
N PHE A 136 7.53 4.60 11.95
CA PHE A 136 7.11 5.38 13.11
C PHE A 136 5.89 4.72 13.76
N PRO A 137 6.04 3.63 14.54
CA PRO A 137 4.89 2.95 15.13
C PRO A 137 4.06 3.86 16.04
N ILE A 138 4.70 4.82 16.72
CA ILE A 138 4.05 5.83 17.55
C ILE A 138 4.29 7.18 16.86
N PRO A 139 3.50 7.54 15.84
CA PRO A 139 3.74 8.75 15.07
C PRO A 139 3.40 9.99 15.91
N ASN A 140 4.29 10.98 15.89
CA ASN A 140 4.14 12.25 16.59
C ASN A 140 3.47 13.34 15.74
N ASP A 141 3.46 13.16 14.42
CA ASP A 141 2.86 14.09 13.48
C ASP A 141 2.34 13.39 12.21
N ASN A 142 1.74 14.19 11.33
CA ASN A 142 1.17 13.72 10.07
C ASN A 142 2.24 13.24 9.06
N ALA A 143 3.46 13.75 9.09
CA ALA A 143 4.51 13.33 8.16
C ALA A 143 4.93 11.89 8.45
N GLU A 144 5.07 11.53 9.73
CA GLU A 144 5.34 10.16 10.18
C GLU A 144 4.22 9.18 9.80
N VAL A 145 2.95 9.61 9.95
CA VAL A 145 1.78 8.84 9.49
C VAL A 145 1.84 8.60 7.97
N MET A 146 2.09 9.66 7.20
CA MET A 146 2.14 9.57 5.73
C MET A 146 3.33 8.72 5.25
N TRP A 147 4.46 8.76 5.96
CA TRP A 147 5.61 7.91 5.66
C TRP A 147 5.29 6.43 5.85
N ASN A 148 4.69 6.07 6.98
CA ASN A 148 4.21 4.71 7.23
C ASN A 148 3.20 4.26 6.16
N HIS A 149 2.28 5.14 5.74
CA HIS A 149 1.30 4.80 4.70
C HIS A 149 1.94 4.54 3.34
N THR A 150 2.89 5.41 2.95
CA THR A 150 3.61 5.36 1.67
C THR A 150 4.46 4.10 1.56
N PHE A 151 5.22 3.80 2.62
CA PHE A 151 6.09 2.63 2.70
C PHE A 151 5.51 1.59 3.65
N ARG A 152 4.22 1.27 3.51
CA ARG A 152 3.64 0.13 4.27
C ARG A 152 4.14 -1.19 3.69
N PHE A 153 4.24 -2.22 4.53
CA PHE A 153 4.59 -3.55 4.07
C PHE A 153 3.46 -4.14 3.21
N VAL A 154 3.77 -4.45 1.95
CA VAL A 154 2.84 -5.08 0.98
C VAL A 154 3.45 -6.34 0.35
N GLY A 155 4.47 -6.91 1.00
CA GLY A 155 5.29 -7.97 0.43
C GLY A 155 6.54 -7.46 -0.29
N LYS A 156 7.40 -8.39 -0.70
CA LYS A 156 8.72 -8.11 -1.31
C LYS A 156 8.61 -7.66 -2.77
N TRP A 157 7.68 -8.26 -3.51
CA TRP A 157 7.39 -7.95 -4.91
C TRP A 157 6.04 -8.55 -5.30
N TYR A 158 5.46 -8.07 -6.40
CA TYR A 158 4.35 -8.73 -7.07
C TYR A 158 4.36 -8.41 -8.56
N THR A 159 3.74 -9.30 -9.34
CA THR A 159 3.41 -9.06 -10.75
C THR A 159 1.90 -9.20 -10.91
N ALA A 160 1.27 -8.23 -11.57
CA ALA A 160 -0.17 -8.22 -11.76
C ALA A 160 -0.50 -7.86 -13.22
N LEU A 161 -1.51 -8.54 -13.77
CA LEU A 161 -2.14 -8.13 -15.01
C LEU A 161 -3.36 -7.28 -14.65
N SER A 162 -3.25 -5.97 -14.84
CA SER A 162 -4.26 -4.99 -14.46
C SER A 162 -5.15 -4.66 -15.64
N TYR A 163 -6.46 -4.82 -15.45
CA TYR A 163 -7.49 -4.47 -16.43
C TYR A 163 -8.17 -3.17 -16.01
N GLY A 164 -8.06 -2.15 -16.84
CA GLY A 164 -8.78 -0.89 -16.70
C GLY A 164 -9.89 -0.80 -17.74
N TYR A 165 -11.08 -0.38 -17.31
CA TYR A 165 -12.23 -0.17 -18.19
C TYR A 165 -12.77 1.25 -17.98
N ASN A 166 -12.78 2.04 -19.04
CA ASN A 166 -13.51 3.29 -19.07
C ASN A 166 -14.89 3.00 -19.66
N ALA A 167 -15.91 2.93 -18.81
CA ALA A 167 -17.29 2.67 -19.21
C ALA A 167 -18.00 3.98 -19.61
N PHE A 168 -18.71 3.96 -20.74
CA PHE A 168 -19.46 5.09 -21.28
C PHE A 168 -20.96 4.98 -20.98
N PRO A 169 -21.73 6.10 -21.03
CA PRO A 169 -23.15 6.10 -20.68
C PRO A 169 -24.05 5.20 -21.54
N ASP A 170 -23.62 4.87 -22.75
CA ASP A 170 -24.32 3.98 -23.69
C ASP A 170 -24.03 2.48 -23.44
N GLY A 171 -23.17 2.18 -22.47
CA GLY A 171 -22.78 0.81 -22.11
C GLY A 171 -21.58 0.28 -22.88
N ASP A 172 -20.99 1.05 -23.80
CA ASP A 172 -19.71 0.71 -24.42
C ASP A 172 -18.54 0.97 -23.44
N TYR A 173 -17.37 0.42 -23.72
CA TYR A 173 -16.18 0.66 -22.90
C TYR A 173 -14.88 0.65 -23.70
N ALA A 174 -13.90 1.42 -23.22
CA ALA A 174 -12.51 1.32 -23.66
C ALA A 174 -11.70 0.54 -22.62
N GLN A 175 -11.08 -0.55 -23.07
CA GLN A 175 -10.21 -1.39 -22.25
C GLN A 175 -8.74 -0.96 -22.36
N GLN A 176 -8.04 -1.04 -21.24
CA GLN A 176 -6.59 -0.96 -21.15
C GLN A 176 -6.09 -2.12 -20.31
N VAL A 177 -5.05 -2.81 -20.78
CA VAL A 177 -4.42 -3.90 -20.04
C VAL A 177 -2.96 -3.55 -19.82
N LYS A 178 -2.51 -3.64 -18.58
CA LYS A 178 -1.12 -3.42 -18.19
C LYS A 178 -0.56 -4.61 -17.45
N LEU A 179 0.70 -4.92 -17.71
CA LEU A 179 1.49 -5.80 -16.87
C LEU A 179 2.30 -4.96 -15.89
N ASP A 180 1.86 -4.97 -14.65
CA ASP A 180 2.49 -4.28 -13.52
C ASP A 180 3.50 -5.20 -12.85
N ARG A 181 4.69 -4.70 -12.62
CA ARG A 181 5.76 -5.37 -11.86
C ARG A 181 6.23 -4.41 -10.79
N PHE A 182 5.99 -4.76 -9.54
CA PHE A 182 6.41 -3.99 -8.38
C PHE A 182 7.47 -4.76 -7.61
N LEU A 183 8.54 -4.06 -7.26
CA LEU A 183 9.63 -4.52 -6.42
C LEU A 183 9.73 -3.55 -5.25
N MET A 184 9.86 -4.06 -4.04
CA MET A 184 10.02 -3.24 -2.84
C MET A 184 11.39 -3.50 -2.22
N PRO A 185 12.50 -2.91 -2.74
CA PRO A 185 13.85 -3.28 -2.31
C PRO A 185 14.06 -3.14 -0.80
N LEU A 186 13.43 -2.14 -0.19
CA LEU A 186 13.33 -1.92 1.25
C LEU A 186 12.91 -3.17 2.05
N TRP A 187 12.05 -4.03 1.48
CA TRP A 187 11.54 -5.24 2.13
C TRP A 187 12.30 -6.52 1.79
N ILE A 188 13.27 -6.46 0.88
CA ILE A 188 13.98 -7.65 0.41
C ILE A 188 15.22 -7.96 1.25
N GLY A 189 15.78 -6.96 1.96
CA GLY A 189 16.95 -7.16 2.82
C GLY A 189 16.78 -8.23 3.91
N PRO A 190 17.76 -8.32 4.83
CA PRO A 190 18.81 -9.38 4.92
C PRO A 190 18.61 -10.75 4.23
N ASP A 191 17.40 -11.12 3.81
CA ASP A 191 17.13 -12.42 3.14
C ASP A 191 17.60 -12.44 1.67
N ALA A 192 17.94 -11.28 1.11
CA ALA A 192 18.45 -11.14 -0.26
C ALA A 192 19.77 -11.88 -0.52
N GLY A 193 20.57 -12.11 0.54
CA GLY A 193 21.97 -12.53 0.38
C GLY A 193 22.75 -11.58 -0.54
N ASP A 194 23.72 -12.14 -1.28
CA ASP A 194 24.50 -11.44 -2.32
C ASP A 194 23.77 -11.40 -3.67
N ASP A 195 22.43 -11.27 -3.70
CA ASP A 195 21.70 -11.15 -4.97
C ASP A 195 22.17 -9.90 -5.72
N TRP A 196 22.98 -10.13 -6.75
CA TRP A 196 23.60 -9.12 -7.59
C TRP A 196 22.59 -8.14 -8.20
N ALA A 197 21.33 -8.57 -8.39
CA ALA A 197 20.28 -7.74 -8.95
C ALA A 197 19.88 -6.63 -7.97
N LEU A 198 20.00 -6.85 -6.65
CA LEU A 198 19.61 -5.91 -5.59
C LEU A 198 20.78 -5.06 -5.09
N THR A 199 22.02 -5.44 -5.43
CA THR A 199 23.22 -4.63 -5.15
C THR A 199 23.49 -3.57 -6.22
N GLN A 200 22.72 -3.57 -7.32
CA GLN A 200 22.82 -2.56 -8.37
C GLN A 200 22.63 -1.15 -7.81
N GLU A 201 23.40 -0.19 -8.34
CA GLU A 201 23.35 1.23 -7.96
C GLU A 201 21.90 1.78 -7.97
N ARG A 202 21.09 1.32 -8.93
CA ARG A 202 19.68 1.71 -9.05
C ARG A 202 18.86 1.43 -7.79
N PHE A 203 19.19 0.40 -6.99
CA PHE A 203 18.45 0.05 -5.78
C PHE A 203 19.15 0.48 -4.48
N THR A 204 20.43 0.85 -4.54
CA THR A 204 21.23 1.16 -3.35
C THR A 204 21.50 2.66 -3.17
N ARG A 205 21.44 3.47 -4.24
CA ARG A 205 21.65 4.92 -4.15
C ARG A 205 20.57 5.63 -3.34
N SER A 206 20.86 6.87 -2.93
CA SER A 206 19.92 7.77 -2.22
C SER A 206 19.23 7.13 -1.01
N GLY A 207 20.01 6.40 -0.20
CA GLY A 207 19.52 5.71 0.99
C GLY A 207 18.73 4.44 0.72
N GLY A 208 18.73 3.93 -0.51
CA GLY A 208 18.07 2.69 -0.92
C GLY A 208 16.71 2.92 -1.57
N GLY A 209 16.37 2.02 -2.50
CA GLY A 209 15.08 2.01 -3.19
C GLY A 209 13.96 1.57 -2.26
N GLY A 210 12.99 2.45 -2.03
CA GLY A 210 11.79 2.13 -1.25
C GLY A 210 10.81 1.27 -2.06
N LEU A 211 10.42 1.79 -3.23
CA LEU A 211 9.52 1.15 -4.18
C LEU A 211 10.05 1.37 -5.59
N CYS A 212 10.20 0.30 -6.35
CA CYS A 212 10.54 0.34 -7.76
C CYS A 212 9.46 -0.39 -8.56
N ALA A 213 9.00 0.21 -9.65
CA ALA A 213 7.97 -0.38 -10.48
C ALA A 213 8.37 -0.35 -11.96
N SER A 214 7.80 -1.28 -12.72
CA SER A 214 7.68 -1.17 -14.16
C SER A 214 6.27 -1.56 -14.58
N GLN A 215 5.71 -0.80 -15.51
CA GLN A 215 4.40 -1.05 -16.09
C GLN A 215 4.56 -1.16 -17.58
N GLU A 216 4.01 -2.21 -18.17
CA GLU A 216 4.03 -2.44 -19.60
C GLU A 216 2.60 -2.40 -20.14
N ASP A 217 2.35 -1.56 -21.12
CA ASP A 217 1.08 -1.55 -21.84
C ASP A 217 0.99 -2.83 -22.70
N ILE A 218 -0.05 -3.63 -22.46
CA ILE A 218 -0.37 -4.82 -23.25
C ILE A 218 -1.47 -4.48 -24.26
N GLU A 219 -2.47 -3.71 -23.83
CA GLU A 219 -3.56 -3.22 -24.66
C GLU A 219 -3.83 -1.73 -24.38
N PRO A 220 -4.27 -0.94 -25.38
CA PRO A 220 -4.59 -1.35 -26.76
C PRO A 220 -3.35 -1.48 -27.67
N PRO A 221 -3.48 -2.10 -28.87
CA PRO A 221 -2.36 -2.28 -29.81
C PRO A 221 -1.58 -1.01 -30.16
N ARG A 222 -2.23 0.16 -30.07
CA ARG A 222 -1.60 1.46 -30.35
C ARG A 222 -0.48 1.80 -29.36
N THR A 223 -0.61 1.42 -28.09
CA THR A 223 0.39 1.71 -27.04
C THR A 223 1.11 0.46 -26.54
N ALA A 224 0.67 -0.73 -26.98
CA ALA A 224 1.27 -2.01 -26.64
C ALA A 224 2.81 -2.03 -26.77
N GLY A 225 3.47 -2.52 -25.72
CA GLY A 225 4.93 -2.55 -25.58
C GLY A 225 5.55 -1.27 -25.02
N THR A 226 4.75 -0.22 -24.74
CA THR A 226 5.23 0.95 -23.99
C THR A 226 5.53 0.54 -22.57
N ILE A 227 6.74 0.86 -22.08
CA ILE A 227 7.16 0.51 -20.73
C ILE A 227 7.50 1.76 -19.95
N PHE A 228 6.79 2.00 -18.86
CA PHE A 228 7.17 2.96 -17.84
C PHE A 228 7.91 2.22 -16.73
N SER A 229 8.96 2.82 -16.17
CA SER A 229 9.60 2.29 -14.97
C SER A 229 10.13 3.41 -14.11
N ALA A 230 10.04 3.23 -12.80
CA ALA A 230 10.55 4.21 -11.87
C ALA A 230 10.93 3.63 -10.51
N CYS A 231 11.67 4.42 -9.74
CA CYS A 231 12.03 4.11 -8.36
C CYS A 231 11.85 5.34 -7.46
N LEU A 232 11.29 5.11 -6.28
CA LEU A 232 11.30 5.99 -5.12
C LEU A 232 12.45 5.61 -4.20
N TYR A 233 13.10 6.60 -3.61
CA TYR A 233 14.20 6.41 -2.67
C TYR A 233 13.86 6.95 -1.29
N LEU A 234 14.58 6.48 -0.27
CA LEU A 234 14.30 6.84 1.13
C LEU A 234 14.93 8.17 1.55
N GLN A 235 15.94 8.65 0.82
CA GLN A 235 16.59 9.95 1.07
C GLN A 235 16.42 10.95 -0.07
N ASP A 236 15.84 10.54 -1.20
CA ASP A 236 15.49 11.43 -2.29
C ASP A 236 14.05 11.18 -2.75
N THR A 237 13.29 12.26 -2.83
CA THR A 237 11.88 12.25 -3.27
C THR A 237 11.72 12.52 -4.75
N ASN A 238 12.81 12.82 -5.47
CA ASN A 238 12.76 12.90 -6.92
C ASN A 238 12.52 11.50 -7.49
N PHE A 239 11.54 11.38 -8.39
CA PHE A 239 11.20 10.11 -9.02
C PHE A 239 12.18 9.85 -10.18
N ASP A 240 12.98 8.78 -10.10
CA ASP A 240 13.80 8.40 -11.24
C ASP A 240 13.02 7.51 -12.20
N ALA A 241 12.30 8.18 -13.09
CA ALA A 241 11.46 7.57 -14.10
C ALA A 241 12.13 7.46 -15.47
N TYR A 242 11.79 6.38 -16.17
CA TYR A 242 12.20 6.09 -17.53
C TYR A 242 10.99 5.60 -18.33
N LEU A 243 10.95 5.98 -19.60
CA LEU A 243 9.92 5.58 -20.55
C LEU A 243 10.56 4.97 -21.79
N TYR A 244 10.11 3.79 -22.17
CA TYR A 244 10.39 3.16 -23.45
C TYR A 244 9.16 3.27 -24.35
N ILE A 245 9.38 3.76 -25.57
CA ILE A 245 8.32 3.90 -26.58
C ILE A 245 8.66 3.01 -27.79
N PRO A 246 7.85 1.97 -28.10
CA PRO A 246 8.13 1.01 -29.18
C PRO A 246 8.40 1.66 -30.53
N GLY A 247 7.60 2.67 -30.89
CA GLY A 247 7.73 3.38 -32.16
C GLY A 247 9.09 4.08 -32.35
N GLN A 248 9.79 4.39 -31.25
CA GLN A 248 11.11 5.03 -31.29
C GLN A 248 12.26 4.06 -30.93
N ARG A 249 11.94 2.89 -30.36
CA ARG A 249 12.91 1.90 -29.86
C ARG A 249 14.00 2.51 -28.97
N ARG A 250 13.63 3.48 -28.14
CA ARG A 250 14.54 4.21 -27.26
C ARG A 250 13.95 4.33 -25.86
N VAL A 251 14.82 4.20 -24.87
CA VAL A 251 14.54 4.55 -23.48
C VAL A 251 14.94 6.00 -23.26
N ARG A 252 14.08 6.76 -22.59
CA ARG A 252 14.35 8.15 -22.20
C ARG A 252 14.10 8.31 -20.71
N LYS A 253 14.92 9.13 -20.04
CA LYS A 253 14.56 9.63 -18.71
C LYS A 253 13.30 10.47 -18.86
N ALA A 254 12.33 10.30 -17.96
CA ALA A 254 11.06 11.02 -17.95
C ALA A 254 11.09 12.10 -16.86
N PRO A 255 11.71 13.27 -17.12
CA PRO A 255 11.89 14.30 -16.11
C PRO A 255 10.56 14.91 -15.62
N GLU A 256 9.54 15.00 -16.48
CA GLU A 256 8.25 15.62 -16.11
C GLU A 256 7.53 14.84 -15.00
N ILE A 257 7.64 13.51 -15.00
CA ILE A 257 7.11 12.61 -13.95
C ILE A 257 8.00 12.64 -12.70
N GLY A 258 9.27 13.03 -12.85
CA GLY A 258 10.29 13.07 -11.81
C GLY A 258 10.18 14.20 -10.80
N PHE A 259 9.54 15.30 -11.20
CA PHE A 259 9.62 16.57 -10.47
C PHE A 259 8.27 17.25 -10.22
N TYR A 260 7.18 16.84 -10.88
CA TYR A 260 5.89 17.51 -10.79
C TYR A 260 4.71 16.53 -10.90
N ASP A 261 3.64 16.87 -10.18
CA ASP A 261 2.29 16.33 -10.33
C ASP A 261 1.90 16.50 -11.81
N SER A 262 2.03 15.42 -12.58
CA SER A 262 1.54 15.41 -13.96
C SER A 262 0.02 15.25 -13.84
N PRO A 263 -0.78 16.24 -14.29
CA PRO A 263 -2.22 16.26 -14.06
C PRO A 263 -2.95 15.05 -14.65
#